data_AF-A0A1Y4L8S3-F1
#
_entry.id   AF-A0A1Y4L8S3-F1
#
_cell.length_a   1.000
_cell.length_b   1.000
_cell.length_c   1.000
_cell.angle_alpha   90.00
_cell.angle_beta   90.00
_cell.angle_gamma   90.00
#
_symmetry.space_group_name_H-M   'P 1'
#
loop_
_entity.id
_entity.type
_entity.pdbx_description
1 polymer ?
#
loop_
_entity_poly.entity_id
_entity_poly.type
_entity_poly.pdbx_seq_one_letter_code
_entity_poly.pdbx_strand_id
1 'polypeptide(L)' 'MRKEFEIQGCIEVPPEVTEDEFWNTFIGFVESKGWSFGGGIREIQDGYYILADGSRGRRVLDE' A
#
# COMPACT_ATOMS: atom_id res chain seq x y z
N MET A 1 -12.07 7.78 22.94
CA MET A 1 -11.11 8.66 22.24
C MET A 1 -10.32 7.80 21.27
N ARG A 2 -10.27 8.16 19.98
CA ARG A 2 -9.56 7.38 18.94
C ARG A 2 -8.14 7.93 18.81
N LYS A 3 -7.14 7.05 18.68
CA LYS A 3 -5.73 7.40 18.46
C LYS A 3 -5.27 6.68 17.19
N GLU A 4 -4.67 7.43 16.27
CA GLU A 4 -4.25 6.94 14.95
C GLU A 4 -2.85 7.45 14.64
N PHE A 5 -2.18 6.77 13.71
CA PHE A 5 -0.87 7.16 13.19
C PHE A 5 -0.93 7.16 11.66
N GLU A 6 -0.42 8.22 11.04
CA GLU A 6 -0.23 8.30 9.59
C GLU A 6 1.16 7.74 9.23
N ILE A 7 1.23 6.91 8.19
CA ILE A 7 2.48 6.36 7.66
C ILE A 7 2.61 6.85 6.21
N GLN A 8 3.63 7.66 5.94
CA GLN A 8 3.95 8.16 4.61
C GLN A 8 5.18 7.42 4.07
N GLY A 9 5.05 6.80 2.89
CA GLY A 9 6.16 6.10 2.24
C GLY A 9 5.71 4.96 1.34
N CYS A 10 6.69 4.31 0.70
CA CYS A 10 6.50 3.09 -0.09
C CYS A 10 7.17 1.92 0.62
N ILE A 11 6.55 0.75 0.56
CA ILE A 11 7.16 -0.50 0.99
C ILE A 11 7.65 -1.21 -0.28
N GLU A 12 8.93 -1.52 -0.33
CA GLU A 12 9.53 -2.28 -1.42
C GLU A 12 9.41 -3.77 -1.14
N VAL A 13 8.95 -4.53 -2.14
CA VAL A 13 8.75 -5.98 -2.08
C VAL A 13 9.39 -6.63 -3.30
N PRO A 14 9.73 -7.93 -3.25
CA PRO A 14 10.14 -8.67 -4.44
C PRO A 14 9.08 -8.58 -5.55
N PRO A 15 9.49 -8.53 -6.84
CA PRO A 15 8.57 -8.33 -7.98
C PRO A 15 7.54 -9.45 -8.18
N GLU A 16 7.79 -10.63 -7.60
CA GLU A 16 6.86 -11.76 -7.59
C GLU A 16 5.68 -11.60 -6.61
N VAL A 17 5.79 -10.70 -5.64
CA VAL A 17 4.73 -10.47 -4.65
C VAL A 17 3.59 -9.70 -5.29
N THR A 18 2.40 -10.28 -5.23
CA THR A 18 1.18 -9.66 -5.75
C THR A 18 0.59 -8.64 -4.76
N GLU A 19 -0.21 -7.69 -5.27
CA GLU A 19 -0.94 -6.74 -4.41
C GLU A 19 -1.79 -7.47 -3.34
N ASP A 20 -2.49 -8.53 -3.73
CA ASP A 20 -3.31 -9.34 -2.82
C ASP A 20 -2.48 -10.03 -1.73
N GLU A 21 -1.35 -10.65 -2.10
CA GLU A 21 -0.46 -11.31 -1.14
C GLU A 21 0.09 -10.31 -0.12
N PHE A 22 0.57 -9.16 -0.61
CA PHE A 22 1.06 -8.09 0.24
C PHE A 22 -0.04 -7.55 1.15
N TRP A 23 -1.21 -7.24 0.60
CA TRP A 23 -2.34 -6.68 1.33
C TRP A 23 -2.78 -7.61 2.46
N ASN A 24 -2.98 -8.90 2.16
CA ASN A 24 -3.39 -9.89 3.16
C ASN A 24 -2.34 -10.06 4.25
N THR A 25 -1.05 -10.06 3.89
CA THR A 25 0.06 -10.16 4.86
C THR A 25 0.13 -8.93 5.77
N PHE A 26 0.09 -7.74 5.19
CA PHE A 26 0.22 -6.49 5.92
C PHE A 26 -0.99 -6.24 6.83
N ILE A 27 -2.20 -6.37 6.31
CA ILE A 27 -3.43 -6.20 7.09
C ILE A 27 -3.53 -7.29 8.16
N GLY A 28 -3.19 -8.54 7.84
CA GLY A 28 -3.14 -9.62 8.82
C GLY A 28 -2.20 -9.31 9.99
N PHE A 29 -1.03 -8.70 9.73
CA PHE A 29 -0.15 -8.22 10.78
C PHE A 29 -0.78 -7.11 11.63
N VAL A 30 -1.39 -6.10 11.02
CA VAL A 30 -2.06 -5.00 11.72
C VAL A 30 -3.18 -5.51 12.62
N GLU A 31 -4.06 -6.37 12.08
CA GLU A 31 -5.18 -6.96 12.79
C GLU A 31 -4.73 -7.90 13.92
N SER A 32 -3.60 -8.61 13.75
CA SER A 32 -3.01 -9.45 14.82
C SER A 32 -2.64 -8.67 16.09
N LYS A 33 -2.50 -7.34 16.00
CA LYS A 33 -2.25 -6.44 17.13
C LYS A 33 -3.52 -5.82 17.72
N GLY A 34 -4.69 -6.18 17.20
CA GLY A 34 -5.97 -5.57 17.56
C GLY A 34 -6.15 -4.15 17.00
N TRP A 35 -5.38 -3.80 15.96
CA TRP A 35 -5.50 -2.51 15.28
C TRP A 35 -6.40 -2.65 14.04
N SER A 36 -6.77 -1.51 13.47
CA SER A 36 -7.49 -1.44 12.20
C SER A 36 -6.79 -0.47 11.28
N PHE A 37 -6.72 -0.81 9.99
CA PHE A 37 -6.18 0.08 8.96
C PHE A 37 -7.32 0.61 8.10
N GLY A 38 -7.58 1.92 8.19
CA GLY A 38 -8.69 2.59 7.51
C GLY A 38 -8.31 3.22 6.17
N GLY A 39 -7.66 2.46 5.28
CA GLY A 39 -7.12 2.97 4.01
C GLY A 39 -7.20 1.96 2.87
N GLY A 40 -6.44 2.23 1.81
CA GLY A 40 -6.30 1.35 0.66
C GLY A 40 -4.84 1.26 0.21
N ILE A 41 -4.58 0.38 -0.75
CA ILE A 41 -3.29 0.21 -1.39
C ILE A 41 -3.35 0.69 -2.85
N ARG A 42 -2.19 1.06 -3.39
CA ARG A 42 -1.99 1.30 -4.82
C ARG A 42 -0.62 0.76 -5.20
N GLU A 43 -0.58 -0.05 -6.25
CA GLU A 43 0.68 -0.48 -6.85
C GLU A 43 1.45 0.71 -7.45
N ILE A 44 2.77 0.70 -7.25
CA ILE A 44 3.71 1.67 -7.81
C ILE A 44 4.80 0.90 -8.54
N GLN A 45 5.04 1.24 -9.81
CA GLN A 45 6.17 0.72 -10.57
C GLN A 45 6.97 1.88 -11.16
N ASP A 46 8.30 1.83 -11.01
CA ASP A 46 9.23 2.88 -11.44
C ASP A 46 8.85 4.29 -10.96
N GLY A 47 8.22 4.40 -9.79
CA GLY A 47 7.77 5.67 -9.21
C GLY A 47 6.46 6.23 -9.77
N TYR A 48 5.70 5.45 -10.55
CA TYR A 48 4.37 5.82 -11.05
C TYR A 48 3.30 4.93 -10.42
N TYR A 49 2.15 5.53 -10.08
CA TYR A 49 0.98 4.72 -9.71
C TYR A 49 0.50 3.90 -10.91
N ILE A 50 0.12 2.65 -10.68
CA ILE A 50 -0.54 1.81 -11.69
C ILE A 50 -2.05 1.93 -11.52
N LEU A 51 -2.75 2.23 -12.62
CA LEU A 51 -4.21 2.31 -12.65
C LEU A 51 -4.82 0.92 -12.85
N ALA A 52 -6.12 0.79 -12.59
CA ALA A 52 -6.83 -0.49 -12.71
C ALA A 52 -6.81 -1.09 -14.14
N ASP A 53 -6.57 -0.28 -15.17
CA ASP A 53 -6.40 -0.73 -16.56
C ASP A 53 -4.95 -1.10 -16.93
N GLY A 54 -4.03 -1.05 -15.96
CA GLY A 54 -2.60 -1.32 -16.13
C GLY A 54 -1.79 -0.15 -16.66
N SER A 55 -2.40 1.01 -16.92
CA SER A 55 -1.67 2.19 -17.38
C SER A 55 -0.97 2.94 -16.24
N ARG A 56 0.07 3.73 -16.59
CA ARG A 56 0.80 4.57 -15.63
C ARG A 56 0.04 5.86 -15.37
N GLY A 57 -0.25 6.12 -14.10
CA GLY A 57 -0.83 7.37 -13.61
C GLY A 57 0.23 8.43 -13.28
N ARG A 58 -0.07 9.26 -12.27
CA ARG A 58 0.86 10.31 -11.79
C ARG A 58 2.11 9.72 -11.13
N ARG A 59 3.19 10.49 -11.10
CA ARG A 59 4.41 10.13 -10.37
C ARG A 59 4.20 10.35 -8.87
N VAL A 60 4.76 9.46 -8.05
CA VAL A 60 4.55 9.44 -6.59
C VAL A 60 5.26 10.60 -5.88
N LEU A 61 6.36 11.10 -6.44
CA LEU A 61 7.20 12.15 -5.85
C LEU A 61 6.84 13.58 -6.32
N ASP A 62 5.73 13.75 -7.04
CA ASP A 62 5.26 15.07 -7.48
C ASP A 62 4.40 15.80 -6.42
N GLU A 63 4.35 15.28 -5.18
CA GLU A 63 3.71 15.91 -4.01
C GLU A 63 4.73 16.28 -2.93
#